data_AF-X0U825-F1
#
_entry.id   AF-X0U825-F1
#
_cell.length_a   1.000
_cell.length_b   1.000
_cell.length_c   1.000
_cell.angle_alpha   90.00
_cell.angle_beta   90.00
_cell.angle_gamma   90.00
#
_symmetry.space_group_name_H-M   'P 1'
#
loop_
_entity.id
_entity.type
_entity.pdbx_description
1 polymer ?
#
loop_
_entity_poly.entity_id
_entity_poly.type
_entity_poly.pdbx_seq_one_letter_code
_entity_poly.pdbx_strand_id
1 'polypeptide(L)'
;MAAGRMSDKRYVLLICAGLVLATVIAYGQLYNSDFVYYDDDMYVIENSHVNNGITGESISWAFTTGHAYNWHPLTWLSHMLDCQLFGTEPGWHHLTNLLLHLLNTLLLFGVLKRMTGALWQSGFVAAAFALHPLHVESVA
;
A
#
# COMPACT_ATOMS: atom_id res chain seq x y z
N MET A 1 -17.97 24.02 -24.82
CA MET A 1 -17.90 22.73 -24.07
C MET A 1 -16.48 22.20 -23.84
N ALA A 2 -15.45 22.55 -24.64
CA ALA A 2 -14.07 22.07 -24.44
C ALA A 2 -13.35 22.70 -23.20
N ALA A 3 -13.59 23.99 -22.91
CA ALA A 3 -12.94 24.69 -21.80
C ALA A 3 -13.31 24.14 -20.41
N GLY A 4 -14.57 23.73 -20.20
CA GLY A 4 -15.01 23.09 -18.94
C GLY A 4 -14.35 21.73 -18.70
N ARG A 5 -14.18 20.94 -19.77
CA ARG A 5 -13.54 19.61 -19.69
C ARG A 5 -12.03 19.69 -19.42
N MET A 6 -11.36 20.75 -19.86
CA MET A 6 -9.95 21.01 -19.54
C MET A 6 -9.76 21.43 -18.08
N SER A 7 -10.68 22.24 -17.56
CA SER A 7 -10.71 22.66 -16.15
C SER A 7 -10.85 21.46 -15.21
N ASP A 8 -11.79 20.56 -15.49
CA ASP A 8 -12.02 19.34 -14.68
C ASP A 8 -10.79 18.43 -14.64
N LYS A 9 -10.11 18.24 -15.78
CA LYS A 9 -8.88 17.45 -15.84
C LYS A 9 -7.76 18.07 -15.01
N ARG A 10 -7.63 19.40 -15.02
CA ARG A 10 -6.64 20.11 -14.20
C ARG A 10 -6.90 19.87 -12.72
N TYR A 11 -8.15 19.99 -12.25
CA TYR A 11 -8.47 19.74 -10.85
C TYR A 11 -8.24 18.29 -10.44
N VAL A 12 -8.57 17.32 -11.29
CA VAL A 12 -8.25 15.90 -11.05
C VAL A 12 -6.75 15.70 -10.86
N LEU A 13 -5.93 16.26 -11.74
CA LEU A 13 -4.47 16.15 -11.62
C LEU A 13 -3.94 16.82 -10.35
N LEU A 14 -4.46 18.00 -10.00
CA LEU A 14 -4.08 18.70 -8.76
C LEU A 14 -4.47 17.90 -7.51
N ILE A 15 -5.66 17.29 -7.50
CA ILE A 15 -6.11 16.44 -6.39
C ILE A 15 -5.22 15.20 -6.30
N CYS A 16 -4.94 14.50 -7.41
CA CYS A 16 -4.04 13.35 -7.39
C CYS A 16 -2.63 13.73 -6.90
N ALA A 17 -2.06 14.83 -7.39
CA ALA A 17 -0.76 15.31 -6.93
C ALA A 17 -0.78 15.68 -5.43
N GLY A 18 -1.84 16.33 -4.97
CA GLY A 18 -2.05 16.65 -3.56
C GLY A 18 -2.15 15.41 -2.68
N LEU A 19 -2.91 14.40 -3.11
CA LEU A 19 -3.02 13.11 -2.42
C LEU A 19 -1.66 12.42 -2.33
N VAL A 20 -0.93 12.30 -3.44
CA VAL A 20 0.40 11.69 -3.46
C VAL A 20 1.36 12.43 -2.52
N LEU A 21 1.41 13.76 -2.61
CA LEU A 21 2.30 14.57 -1.79
C LEU A 21 1.97 14.42 -0.29
N ALA A 22 0.68 14.50 0.07
CA ALA A 22 0.25 14.38 1.46
C ALA A 22 0.58 13.00 2.05
N THR A 23 0.31 11.92 1.30
CA THR A 23 0.63 10.55 1.73
C THR A 23 2.14 10.34 1.87
N VAL A 24 2.94 10.81 0.91
CA VAL A 24 4.42 10.71 1.00
C VAL A 24 4.96 11.51 2.17
N ILE A 25 4.42 12.70 2.46
CA ILE A 25 4.82 13.47 3.65
C ILE A 25 4.49 12.71 4.94
N ALA A 26 3.31 12.10 5.02
CA ALA A 26 2.87 11.40 6.23
C ALA A 26 3.67 10.12 6.52
N TYR A 27 3.99 9.34 5.49
CA TYR A 27 4.54 7.99 5.63
C TYR A 27 5.94 7.81 5.08
N GLY A 28 6.50 8.78 4.35
CA GLY A 28 7.80 8.63 3.68
C GLY A 28 8.97 8.42 4.65
N GLN A 29 8.83 8.85 5.91
CA GLN A 29 9.81 8.58 6.96
C GLN A 29 9.94 7.09 7.31
N LEU A 30 8.90 6.27 7.05
CA LEU A 30 8.88 4.84 7.35
C LEU A 30 9.99 4.06 6.62
N TYR A 31 10.50 4.57 5.50
CA TYR A 31 11.65 3.95 4.83
C TYR A 31 12.88 3.79 5.76
N ASN A 32 13.02 4.67 6.76
CA ASN A 32 14.13 4.63 7.72
C ASN A 32 13.70 4.03 9.08
N SER A 33 12.50 3.48 9.18
CA SER A 33 12.03 2.76 10.35
C SER A 33 12.50 1.31 10.30
N ASP A 34 12.73 0.72 11.47
CA ASP A 34 13.03 -0.70 11.62
C ASP A 34 11.73 -1.51 11.77
N PHE A 35 11.82 -2.82 11.54
CA PHE A 35 10.78 -3.76 11.94
C PHE A 35 10.55 -3.72 13.46
N VAL A 36 9.31 -3.96 13.87
CA VAL A 36 8.91 -4.00 15.27
C VAL A 36 8.77 -5.46 15.73
N TYR A 37 9.33 -5.74 16.91
CA TYR A 37 9.26 -7.07 17.55
C TYR A 37 7.85 -7.34 18.10
N TYR A 38 6.88 -7.57 17.22
CA TYR A 38 5.50 -7.92 17.56
C TYR A 38 4.96 -8.98 16.60
N ASP A 39 4.84 -8.65 15.32
CA ASP A 39 4.38 -9.52 14.25
C ASP A 39 5.37 -9.63 13.09
N ASP A 40 6.24 -8.66 12.86
CA ASP A 40 7.22 -8.67 11.76
C ASP A 40 8.13 -9.90 11.77
N ASP A 41 8.49 -10.41 12.95
CA ASP A 41 9.29 -11.64 13.06
C ASP A 41 8.55 -12.83 12.46
N MET A 42 7.25 -12.96 12.76
CA MET A 42 6.44 -14.05 12.23
C MET A 42 6.18 -13.90 10.74
N TYR A 43 6.07 -12.65 10.25
CA TYR A 43 5.73 -12.37 8.86
C TYR A 43 6.94 -12.44 7.93
N VAL A 44 8.11 -11.97 8.38
CA VAL A 44 9.30 -11.80 7.54
C VAL A 44 10.52 -12.47 8.17
N ILE A 45 10.99 -12.00 9.33
CA ILE A 45 12.36 -12.31 9.82
C ILE A 45 12.55 -13.81 10.07
N GLU A 46 11.62 -14.46 10.75
CA GLU A 46 11.68 -15.89 11.09
C GLU A 46 10.98 -16.80 10.07
N ASN A 47 10.42 -16.23 9.00
CA ASN A 47 9.62 -16.96 8.02
C ASN A 47 10.47 -17.42 6.82
N SER A 48 10.96 -18.66 6.88
CA SER A 48 11.80 -19.23 5.82
C SER A 48 11.10 -19.31 4.45
N HIS A 49 9.78 -19.53 4.40
CA HIS A 49 9.04 -19.56 3.13
C HIS A 49 9.01 -18.18 2.46
N VAL A 50 8.89 -17.13 3.27
CA VAL A 50 8.95 -15.73 2.80
C VAL A 50 10.36 -15.36 2.36
N ASN A 51 11.36 -15.67 3.18
CA ASN A 51 12.76 -15.34 2.90
C ASN A 51 13.35 -16.08 1.69
N ASN A 52 12.81 -17.27 1.37
CA ASN A 52 13.18 -18.01 0.16
C ASN A 52 12.60 -17.41 -1.13
N GLY A 53 11.70 -16.42 -1.03
CA GLY A 53 11.12 -15.71 -2.17
C GLY A 53 10.06 -16.52 -2.93
N ILE A 54 9.82 -16.13 -4.18
CA ILE A 54 8.78 -16.73 -5.03
C ILE A 54 9.28 -18.05 -5.60
N THR A 55 8.99 -19.14 -4.88
CA THR A 55 9.24 -20.52 -5.32
C THR A 55 7.91 -21.30 -5.40
N GLY A 56 7.90 -22.42 -6.13
CA GLY A 56 6.71 -23.28 -6.18
C GLY A 56 6.28 -23.78 -4.79
N GLU A 57 7.24 -24.05 -3.91
CA GLU A 57 7.00 -24.43 -2.52
C GLU A 57 6.39 -23.27 -1.71
N SER A 58 7.02 -22.09 -1.74
CA SER A 58 6.55 -20.90 -1.02
C SER A 58 5.16 -20.45 -1.49
N ILE A 59 4.87 -20.53 -2.79
CA ILE A 59 3.53 -20.24 -3.32
C ILE A 59 2.51 -21.26 -2.79
N SER A 60 2.81 -22.56 -2.87
CA SER A 60 1.91 -23.60 -2.36
C SER A 60 1.63 -23.40 -0.87
N TRP A 61 2.66 -23.09 -0.09
CA TRP A 61 2.55 -22.74 1.32
C TRP A 61 1.65 -21.52 1.54
N ALA A 62 1.84 -20.43 0.80
CA ALA A 62 1.06 -19.19 0.96
C ALA A 62 -0.46 -19.40 0.82
N PHE A 63 -0.89 -20.29 -0.07
CA PHE A 63 -2.31 -20.59 -0.30
C PHE A 63 -2.91 -21.62 0.65
N THR A 64 -2.09 -22.34 1.42
CA THR A 64 -2.54 -23.44 2.29
C THR A 64 -2.32 -23.17 3.77
N THR A 65 -1.50 -22.18 4.13
CA THR A 65 -1.13 -21.87 5.51
C THR A 65 -2.12 -20.96 6.24
N GLY A 66 -2.23 -21.13 7.56
CA GLY A 66 -2.88 -20.19 8.49
C GLY A 66 -1.88 -19.50 9.43
N HIS A 67 -0.62 -19.35 8.98
CA HIS A 67 0.48 -18.79 9.78
C HIS A 67 0.15 -17.38 10.29
N ALA A 68 0.70 -17.02 11.45
CA ALA A 68 0.36 -15.77 12.14
C ALA A 68 -1.15 -15.52 12.32
N TYR A 69 -1.92 -16.60 12.52
CA TYR A 69 -3.37 -16.60 12.78
C TYR A 69 -4.24 -16.08 11.63
N ASN A 70 -3.68 -15.92 10.42
CA ASN A 70 -4.40 -15.34 9.28
C ASN A 70 -4.25 -16.20 8.01
N TRP A 71 -5.25 -16.14 7.12
CA TRP A 71 -5.14 -16.66 5.75
C TRP A 71 -5.16 -15.50 4.74
N HIS A 72 -3.98 -15.16 4.20
CA HIS A 72 -3.75 -13.97 3.38
C HIS A 72 -2.65 -14.23 2.32
N PRO A 73 -2.89 -15.14 1.35
CA PRO A 73 -1.90 -15.58 0.37
C PRO A 73 -1.25 -14.44 -0.41
N LEU A 74 -2.01 -13.40 -0.77
CA LEU A 74 -1.46 -12.28 -1.55
C LEU A 74 -0.46 -11.45 -0.75
N THR A 75 -0.67 -11.29 0.55
CA THR A 75 0.29 -10.63 1.45
C THR A 75 1.58 -11.44 1.53
N TRP A 76 1.47 -12.76 1.66
CA TRP A 76 2.65 -13.64 1.65
C TRP A 76 3.45 -13.51 0.35
N LEU A 77 2.79 -13.52 -0.79
CA LEU A 77 3.44 -13.31 -2.08
C LEU A 77 4.09 -11.92 -2.19
N SER A 78 3.49 -10.88 -1.61
CA SER A 78 4.08 -9.54 -1.57
C SER A 78 5.39 -9.55 -0.79
N HIS A 79 5.40 -10.07 0.45
CA HIS A 79 6.62 -10.14 1.26
C HIS A 79 7.68 -11.05 0.60
N MET A 80 7.29 -12.17 0.00
CA MET A 80 8.21 -13.04 -0.73
C MET A 80 8.89 -12.30 -1.89
N LEU A 81 8.13 -11.50 -2.63
CA LEU A 81 8.68 -10.70 -3.72
C LEU A 81 9.64 -9.64 -3.20
N ASP A 82 9.29 -8.95 -2.11
CA ASP A 82 10.16 -7.97 -1.47
C ASP A 82 11.47 -8.63 -1.00
N CYS A 83 11.38 -9.75 -0.27
CA CYS A 83 12.55 -10.50 0.19
C CYS A 83 13.42 -10.97 -0.98
N GLN A 84 12.82 -11.40 -2.09
CA GLN A 84 13.55 -11.84 -3.28
C GLN A 84 14.29 -10.69 -3.99
N LEU A 85 13.72 -9.49 -4.00
CA LEU A 85 14.30 -8.34 -4.71
C LEU A 85 15.26 -7.54 -3.84
N PHE A 86 14.99 -7.44 -2.55
CA PHE A 86 15.63 -6.49 -1.64
C PHE A 86 16.20 -7.12 -0.37
N GLY A 87 15.99 -8.42 -0.15
CA GLY A 87 16.29 -9.07 1.12
C GLY A 87 15.31 -8.65 2.22
N THR A 88 15.66 -8.91 3.47
CA THR A 88 14.81 -8.64 4.65
C THR A 88 15.04 -7.23 5.23
N GLU A 89 15.25 -6.25 4.36
CA GLU A 89 15.55 -4.87 4.74
C GLU A 89 14.23 -4.09 4.94
N PRO A 90 13.91 -3.61 6.16
CA PRO A 90 12.59 -3.05 6.50
C PRO A 90 12.16 -1.92 5.57
N GLY A 91 13.09 -1.02 5.23
CA GLY A 91 12.80 0.15 4.41
C GLY A 91 12.19 -0.18 3.04
N TRP A 92 12.57 -1.30 2.42
CA TRP A 92 12.00 -1.72 1.14
C TRP A 92 10.58 -2.27 1.29
N HIS A 93 10.30 -3.00 2.37
CA HIS A 93 8.94 -3.46 2.68
C HIS A 93 8.00 -2.29 2.96
N HIS A 94 8.42 -1.32 3.78
CA HIS A 94 7.64 -0.10 4.02
C HIS A 94 7.42 0.71 2.74
N LEU A 95 8.42 0.76 1.84
CA LEU A 95 8.26 1.42 0.55
C LEU A 95 7.22 0.71 -0.33
N THR A 96 7.26 -0.62 -0.41
CA THR A 96 6.25 -1.40 -1.14
C THR A 96 4.84 -1.12 -0.58
N ASN A 97 4.67 -1.18 0.74
CA ASN A 97 3.40 -0.88 1.40
C ASN A 97 2.92 0.56 1.13
N LEU A 98 3.82 1.54 1.19
CA LEU A 98 3.50 2.94 0.84
C LEU A 98 3.05 3.10 -0.61
N LEU A 99 3.70 2.43 -1.56
CA LEU A 99 3.31 2.46 -2.98
C LEU A 99 1.95 1.82 -3.20
N LEU A 100 1.65 0.70 -2.53
CA LEU A 100 0.34 0.06 -2.57
C LEU A 100 -0.74 0.96 -1.97
N HIS A 101 -0.47 1.63 -0.85
CA HIS A 101 -1.41 2.59 -0.24
C HIS A 101 -1.67 3.80 -1.12
N LEU A 102 -0.63 4.34 -1.77
CA LEU A 102 -0.76 5.40 -2.77
C LEU A 102 -1.65 4.98 -3.93
N LEU A 103 -1.41 3.78 -4.47
CA LEU A 103 -2.22 3.25 -5.56
C LEU A 103 -3.69 3.08 -5.15
N ASN A 104 -3.94 2.51 -3.97
CA ASN A 104 -5.28 2.35 -3.42
C ASN A 104 -5.99 3.68 -3.16
N THR A 105 -5.27 4.67 -2.65
CA THR A 105 -5.78 6.04 -2.46
C THR A 105 -6.24 6.66 -3.78
N LEU A 106 -5.40 6.59 -4.82
CA LEU A 106 -5.74 7.13 -6.14
C LEU A 106 -6.86 6.35 -6.82
N LEU A 107 -6.89 5.03 -6.64
CA LEU A 107 -7.96 4.17 -7.14
C LEU A 107 -9.29 4.53 -6.47
N LEU A 108 -9.31 4.67 -5.14
CA LEU A 108 -10.49 5.07 -4.37
C LEU A 108 -11.03 6.41 -4.88
N PHE A 109 -10.17 7.42 -5.05
CA PHE A 109 -10.56 8.70 -5.63
C PHE A 109 -11.19 8.52 -7.02
N GLY A 110 -10.54 7.76 -7.90
CA GLY A 110 -11.01 7.51 -9.26
C GLY A 110 -12.37 6.81 -9.32
N VAL A 111 -12.56 5.79 -8.48
CA VAL A 111 -13.81 5.02 -8.37
C VAL A 111 -14.93 5.90 -7.83
N LEU A 112 -14.72 6.60 -6.71
CA LEU A 112 -15.74 7.48 -6.12
C LEU A 112 -16.13 8.62 -7.06
N LYS A 113 -15.15 9.24 -7.72
CA LYS A 113 -15.41 10.28 -8.71
C LYS A 113 -16.26 9.75 -9.86
N ARG A 114 -15.96 8.54 -10.34
CA ARG A 114 -16.69 7.91 -11.46
C ARG A 114 -18.12 7.52 -11.07
N MET A 115 -18.33 7.05 -9.84
CA MET A 115 -19.64 6.62 -9.36
C MET A 115 -20.55 7.78 -8.98
N THR A 116 -20.00 8.83 -8.36
CA THR A 116 -20.79 9.93 -7.78
C THR A 116 -20.83 11.19 -8.62
N GLY A 117 -19.83 11.40 -9.50
CA GLY A 117 -19.60 12.67 -10.18
C GLY A 117 -19.14 13.81 -9.25
N ALA A 118 -19.04 13.58 -7.95
CA ALA A 118 -18.75 14.59 -6.93
C ALA A 118 -17.24 14.71 -6.69
N LEU A 119 -16.57 15.58 -7.48
CA LEU A 119 -15.11 15.70 -7.51
C LEU A 119 -14.48 15.96 -6.13
N TRP A 120 -14.93 17.01 -5.45
CA TRP A 120 -14.32 17.47 -4.20
C TRP A 120 -14.61 16.53 -3.04
N GLN A 121 -15.83 15.99 -2.97
CA GLN A 121 -16.23 15.01 -1.97
C GLN A 121 -15.43 13.71 -2.13
N SER A 122 -15.23 13.24 -3.36
CA SER A 122 -14.38 12.08 -3.66
C SER A 122 -12.93 12.33 -3.24
N GLY A 123 -12.41 13.53 -3.52
CA GLY A 123 -11.06 13.94 -3.10
C GLY A 123 -10.91 13.99 -1.58
N PHE A 124 -11.91 14.54 -0.88
CA PHE A 124 -11.93 14.58 0.58
C PHE A 124 -11.93 13.18 1.20
N VAL A 125 -12.80 12.28 0.71
CA VAL A 125 -12.86 10.89 1.20
C VAL A 125 -11.54 10.16 0.94
N ALA A 126 -10.94 10.34 -0.24
CA ALA A 126 -9.63 9.75 -0.55
C ALA A 126 -8.52 10.32 0.34
N ALA A 127 -8.54 11.62 0.65
CA ALA A 127 -7.58 12.24 1.56
C ALA A 127 -7.76 11.74 3.00
N ALA A 128 -9.02 11.61 3.45
CA ALA A 128 -9.33 11.04 4.76
C ALA A 128 -8.83 9.59 4.85
N PHE A 129 -9.06 8.77 3.81
CA PHE A 129 -8.51 7.41 3.72
C PHE A 129 -6.98 7.41 3.77
N ALA A 130 -6.33 8.22 2.93
CA ALA A 130 -4.89 8.30 2.85
C ALA A 130 -4.23 8.62 4.20
N LEU A 131 -4.78 9.61 4.91
CA LEU A 131 -4.18 10.18 6.12
C LEU A 131 -4.76 9.62 7.43
N HIS A 132 -5.68 8.65 7.35
CA HIS A 132 -6.29 8.08 8.55
C HIS A 132 -5.25 7.30 9.37
N PRO A 133 -5.07 7.57 10.69
CA PRO A 133 -4.10 6.86 11.52
C PRO A 133 -4.30 5.34 11.60
N LEU A 134 -5.54 4.86 11.43
CA LEU A 134 -5.83 3.42 11.38
C LEU A 134 -5.14 2.68 10.23
N HIS A 135 -4.61 3.37 9.21
CA HIS A 135 -3.87 2.72 8.13
C HIS A 135 -2.37 2.62 8.41
N VAL A 136 -1.86 3.18 9.53
CA VAL A 136 -0.43 3.14 9.84
C VAL A 136 0.09 1.71 9.87
N GLU A 137 -0.63 0.78 10.52
CA GLU A 137 -0.22 -0.64 10.60
C GLU A 137 -0.14 -1.32 9.23
N SER A 138 -0.93 -0.90 8.24
CA SER A 138 -0.88 -1.48 6.89
C SER A 138 0.18 -0.83 5.99
N VAL A 139 0.71 0.33 6.37
CA VAL A 139 1.70 1.08 5.60
C VAL A 139 3.11 0.91 6.16
N ALA A 140 3.20 0.81 7.48
CA ALA A 140 4.43 0.50 8.21
C ALA A 140 4.70 -1.00 8.21
#